data_AF-A0A9P3ADW0-F1
#
_entry.id   AF-A0A9P3ADW0-F1
#
_cell.length_a   1.000
_cell.length_b   1.000
_cell.length_c   1.000
_cell.angle_alpha   90.00
_cell.angle_beta   90.00
_cell.angle_gamma   90.00
#
_symmetry.space_group_name_H-M   'P 1'
#
loop_
_entity.id
_entity.type
_entity.pdbx_description
1 polymer ?
#
loop_
_entity_poly.entity_id
_entity_poly.type
_entity_poly.pdbx_seq_one_letter_code
_entity_poly.pdbx_strand_id
1 'polypeptide(L)'
;MPLRLYSGVAPFHKVFTAQQAQAYKPRLAASEFMLDSLGCAPEDVLHVSSSFRYDLMSAHDMKIKHKAFVARGHEQPADVAFGYHQIPDIGGLPGLVGL
;
A
#
# COMPACT_ATOMS: atom_id res chain seq x y z
N MET A 1 30.50 -25.16 -2.33
CA MET A 1 29.88 -23.92 -1.81
C MET A 1 28.41 -23.95 -2.18
N PRO A 2 27.46 -23.96 -1.24
CA PRO A 2 26.05 -23.89 -1.61
C PRO A 2 25.71 -22.43 -1.95
N LEU A 3 25.23 -22.22 -3.17
CA LEU A 3 24.61 -21.00 -3.64
C LEU A 3 23.35 -20.74 -2.78
N ARG A 4 23.33 -19.68 -1.96
CA ARG A 4 22.10 -19.20 -1.33
C ARG A 4 21.20 -18.64 -2.43
N LEU A 5 20.20 -19.42 -2.84
CA LEU A 5 19.05 -18.94 -3.59
C LEU A 5 18.29 -17.93 -2.70
N TYR A 6 17.88 -16.81 -3.28
CA TYR A 6 17.21 -15.67 -2.63
C TYR A 6 16.21 -16.06 -1.52
N SER A 7 16.53 -15.73 -0.28
CA SER A 7 15.58 -15.69 0.84
C SER A 7 15.02 -14.27 0.96
N GLY A 8 13.91 -13.93 0.30
CA GLY A 8 13.55 -12.52 0.13
C GLY A 8 12.08 -12.13 0.15
N VAL A 9 11.15 -13.00 0.56
CA VAL A 9 9.72 -12.62 0.67
C VAL A 9 9.28 -12.74 2.12
N ALA A 10 8.85 -11.62 2.70
CA ALA A 10 8.19 -11.63 4.00
C ALA A 10 6.81 -12.30 3.87
N PRO A 11 6.41 -13.17 4.80
CA PRO A 11 5.09 -13.80 4.75
C PRO A 11 3.99 -12.76 4.94
N PHE A 12 2.87 -12.91 4.22
CA PHE A 12 1.68 -12.09 4.46
C PHE A 12 1.02 -12.52 5.78
N HIS A 13 0.75 -11.56 6.67
CA HIS A 13 0.01 -11.81 7.90
C HIS A 13 -1.47 -12.13 7.62
N LYS A 14 -2.12 -11.37 6.72
CA LYS A 14 -3.51 -11.55 6.27
C LYS A 14 -3.64 -11.14 4.81
N VAL A 15 -4.65 -11.67 4.12
CA VAL A 15 -5.03 -11.31 2.75
C VAL A 15 -6.51 -10.97 2.71
N PHE A 16 -6.83 -9.78 2.18
CA PHE A 16 -8.20 -9.31 2.01
C PHE A 16 -8.48 -9.06 0.54
N THR A 17 -9.66 -9.48 0.08
CA THR A 17 -10.07 -9.42 -1.31
C THR A 17 -11.29 -8.53 -1.49
N ALA A 18 -11.46 -7.99 -2.70
CA ALA A 18 -12.66 -7.24 -3.07
C ALA A 18 -13.94 -8.08 -2.91
N GLN A 19 -13.85 -9.40 -3.08
CA GLN A 19 -14.97 -10.31 -2.84
C GLN A 19 -15.34 -10.39 -1.35
N GLN A 20 -14.37 -10.44 -0.43
CA GLN A 20 -14.69 -10.42 1.00
C GLN A 20 -15.29 -9.09 1.43
N ALA A 21 -14.76 -7.98 0.92
CA ALA A 21 -15.28 -6.64 1.19
C ALA A 21 -16.58 -6.31 0.44
N GLN A 22 -17.00 -7.15 -0.52
CA GLN A 22 -18.08 -6.87 -1.47
C GLN A 22 -17.92 -5.51 -2.19
N ALA A 23 -16.67 -5.07 -2.37
CA ALA A 23 -16.33 -3.77 -2.94
C ALA A 23 -14.96 -3.82 -3.61
N TYR A 24 -14.91 -3.35 -4.86
CA TYR A 24 -13.65 -3.02 -5.52
C TYR A 24 -13.22 -1.61 -5.15
N LYS A 25 -11.90 -1.42 -5.02
CA LYS A 25 -11.26 -0.11 -5.03
C LYS A 25 -11.69 0.68 -6.29
N PRO A 26 -11.87 2.01 -6.22
CA PRO A 26 -11.53 2.91 -5.11
C PRO A 26 -12.65 3.09 -4.06
N ARG A 27 -13.70 2.25 -4.03
CA ARG A 27 -14.75 2.38 -3.01
C ARG A 27 -14.14 2.22 -1.61
N LEU A 28 -14.39 3.21 -0.74
CA LEU A 28 -13.80 3.28 0.62
C LEU A 28 -14.10 2.04 1.47
N ALA A 29 -15.26 1.41 1.26
CA ALA A 29 -15.68 0.16 1.90
C ALA A 29 -14.61 -0.95 1.85
N ALA A 30 -13.79 -1.03 0.79
CA ALA A 30 -12.72 -2.01 0.71
C ALA A 30 -11.60 -1.73 1.73
N SER A 31 -11.26 -0.46 1.94
CA SER A 31 -10.24 -0.01 2.89
C SER A 31 -10.77 -0.04 4.33
N GLU A 32 -12.04 0.33 4.55
CA GLU A 32 -12.72 0.23 5.84
C GLU A 32 -12.73 -1.22 6.34
N PHE A 33 -13.17 -2.15 5.48
CA PHE A 33 -13.15 -3.59 5.79
C PHE A 33 -11.76 -4.09 6.18
N MET A 34 -10.71 -3.63 5.48
CA MET A 34 -9.32 -4.01 5.77
C MET A 34 -8.88 -3.50 7.14
N LEU A 35 -9.12 -2.23 7.46
CA LEU A 35 -8.73 -1.62 8.74
C LEU A 35 -9.47 -2.26 9.92
N ASP A 36 -10.78 -2.45 9.79
CA ASP A 36 -11.60 -3.13 10.81
C ASP A 36 -11.13 -4.56 11.06
N SER A 37 -10.80 -5.29 9.99
CA SER A 37 -10.31 -6.68 10.08
C SER A 37 -8.90 -6.80 10.67
N LEU A 38 -8.10 -5.74 10.57
CA LEU A 38 -6.78 -5.65 11.19
C LEU A 38 -6.85 -5.11 12.63
N GLY A 39 -7.92 -4.40 12.99
CA GLY A 39 -8.06 -3.74 14.29
C GLY A 39 -7.06 -2.60 14.47
N CYS A 40 -6.73 -1.87 13.39
CA CYS A 40 -5.79 -0.76 13.41
C CYS A 40 -6.43 0.54 12.90
N ALA A 41 -5.89 1.67 13.33
CA ALA A 41 -6.30 2.98 12.85
C ALA A 41 -5.58 3.34 11.53
N PRO A 42 -6.11 4.26 10.71
CA PRO A 42 -5.47 4.71 9.47
C PRO A 42 -4.03 5.24 9.66
N GLU A 43 -3.73 5.83 10.82
CA GLU A 43 -2.39 6.31 11.17
C GLU A 43 -1.37 5.20 11.45
N ASP A 44 -1.81 3.98 11.76
CA ASP A 44 -0.95 2.85 12.12
C ASP A 44 -0.39 2.10 10.89
N VAL A 45 -0.83 2.45 9.68
CA VAL A 45 -0.51 1.70 8.45
C VAL A 45 0.27 2.54 7.44
N LEU A 46 1.24 1.89 6.78
CA LEU A 46 1.84 2.38 5.53
C LEU A 46 1.10 1.75 4.34
N HIS A 47 0.34 2.55 3.61
CA HIS A 47 -0.32 2.09 2.40
C HIS A 47 0.67 2.11 1.22
N VAL A 48 0.93 0.95 0.63
CA VAL A 48 1.85 0.80 -0.51
C VAL A 48 1.03 0.46 -1.75
N SER A 49 1.15 1.26 -2.80
CA SER A 49 0.38 1.05 -4.04
C SER A 49 1.14 1.45 -5.29
N SER A 50 0.61 1.08 -6.45
CA SER A 50 1.09 1.56 -7.74
C SER A 50 0.00 2.29 -8.53
N SER A 51 -1.12 2.65 -7.90
CA SER A 51 -2.18 3.42 -8.55
C SER A 51 -2.62 4.58 -7.70
N PHE A 52 -2.60 5.78 -8.25
CA PHE A 52 -3.15 6.95 -7.61
C PHE A 52 -4.68 6.85 -7.53
N ARG A 53 -5.34 6.63 -8.67
CA ARG A 53 -6.81 6.69 -8.75
C ARG A 53 -7.49 5.54 -8.01
N TYR A 54 -6.92 4.34 -8.05
CA TYR A 54 -7.54 3.19 -7.40
C TYR A 54 -7.16 3.09 -5.92
N ASP A 55 -5.94 3.47 -5.55
CA ASP A 55 -5.39 3.15 -4.23
C ASP A 55 -5.00 4.39 -3.41
N LEU A 56 -4.19 5.30 -3.97
CA LEU A 56 -3.56 6.36 -3.18
C LEU A 56 -4.54 7.49 -2.79
N MET A 57 -5.41 7.88 -3.72
CA MET A 57 -6.43 8.92 -3.47
C MET A 57 -7.45 8.44 -2.44
N SER A 58 -7.91 7.18 -2.55
CA SER A 58 -8.81 6.60 -1.54
C SER A 58 -8.11 6.44 -0.19
N ALA A 59 -6.82 6.08 -0.16
CA ALA A 59 -6.03 6.08 1.08
C ALA A 59 -5.91 7.49 1.71
N HIS A 60 -5.81 8.54 0.89
CA HIS A 60 -5.85 9.92 1.36
C HIS A 60 -7.22 10.29 1.95
N ASP A 61 -8.32 9.95 1.28
CA ASP A 61 -9.68 10.19 1.77
C ASP A 61 -9.96 9.44 3.09
N MET A 62 -9.37 8.24 3.24
CA MET A 62 -9.39 7.44 4.47
C MET A 62 -8.48 8.00 5.59
N LYS A 63 -7.79 9.13 5.35
CA LYS A 63 -6.83 9.74 6.28
C LYS A 63 -5.66 8.83 6.65
N ILE A 64 -5.32 7.85 5.81
CA ILE A 64 -4.08 7.09 5.98
C ILE A 64 -2.91 8.05 5.82
N LYS A 65 -2.12 8.17 6.88
CA LYS A 65 -1.03 9.15 6.96
C LYS A 65 0.16 8.75 6.11
N HIS A 66 0.57 7.49 6.21
CA HIS A 66 1.78 6.99 5.56
C HIS A 66 1.42 6.33 4.23
N LYS A 67 1.96 6.84 3.13
CA LYS A 67 1.71 6.32 1.77
C LYS A 67 3.02 6.20 1.00
N ALA A 68 3.21 5.06 0.35
CA ALA A 68 4.29 4.81 -0.60
C ALA A 68 3.71 4.50 -1.99
N PHE A 69 4.19 5.21 -3.00
CA PHE A 69 3.84 5.00 -4.40
C PHE A 69 5.00 4.30 -5.12
N VAL A 70 4.73 3.09 -5.64
CA VAL A 70 5.66 2.32 -6.46
C VAL A 70 5.51 2.76 -7.91
N ALA A 71 6.44 3.60 -8.37
CA ALA A 71 6.39 4.26 -9.67
C ALA A 71 6.84 3.33 -10.81
N ARG A 72 5.95 2.43 -11.23
CA ARG A 72 6.21 1.48 -12.34
C ARG A 72 6.03 2.08 -13.74
N GLY A 73 5.93 3.41 -13.86
CA GLY A 73 5.87 4.13 -15.15
C GLY A 73 4.53 4.08 -15.90
N HIS A 74 3.45 3.58 -15.28
CA HIS A 74 2.12 3.47 -15.91
C HIS A 74 1.13 4.56 -15.49
N GLU A 75 1.47 5.39 -14.51
CA GLU A 75 0.65 6.52 -14.08
C GLU A 75 1.47 7.80 -14.03
N GLN A 76 0.82 8.92 -14.35
CA GLN A 76 1.37 10.25 -14.09
C GLN A 76 1.36 10.50 -12.57
N PRO A 77 2.39 11.16 -12.01
CA PRO A 77 2.40 11.55 -10.61
C PRO A 77 1.14 12.33 -10.22
N ALA A 78 0.55 12.00 -9.07
CA ALA A 78 -0.50 12.83 -8.48
C ALA A 78 0.07 14.11 -7.85
N ASP A 79 -0.82 15.02 -7.46
CA ASP A 79 -0.43 16.22 -6.73
C ASP A 79 0.24 15.86 -5.38
N VAL A 80 1.23 16.65 -4.99
CA VAL A 80 1.95 16.48 -3.71
C VAL A 80 1.04 16.60 -2.49
N ALA A 81 -0.12 17.27 -2.62
CA ALA A 81 -1.16 17.36 -1.59
C ALA A 81 -1.69 15.99 -1.14
N PHE A 82 -1.54 14.94 -1.96
CA PHE A 82 -1.91 13.58 -1.55
C PHE A 82 -0.94 12.96 -0.54
N GLY A 83 0.25 13.55 -0.33
CA GLY A 83 1.18 13.20 0.74
C GLY A 83 1.73 11.78 0.65
N TYR A 84 2.62 11.51 -0.30
CA TYR A 84 3.18 10.18 -0.55
C TYR A 84 4.70 10.22 -0.77
N HIS A 85 5.36 9.09 -0.49
CA HIS A 85 6.75 8.85 -0.85
C HIS A 85 6.82 8.00 -2.11
N GLN A 86 7.53 8.48 -3.14
CA GLN A 86 7.71 7.71 -4.37
C GLN A 86 8.95 6.82 -4.27
N ILE A 87 8.80 5.55 -4.65
CA ILE A 87 9.90 4.58 -4.81
C ILE A 87 9.85 3.98 -6.23
N PRO A 88 11.00 3.69 -6.86
CA PRO A 88 11.04 3.15 -8.22
C PRO A 88 10.54 1.70 -8.31
N ASP A 89 10.75 0.94 -7.25
CA ASP A 89 10.33 -0.45 -7.12
C ASP A 89 10.15 -0.83 -5.64
N ILE A 90 9.59 -2.02 -5.38
CA ILE A 90 9.26 -2.49 -4.04
C ILE A 90 10.51 -2.70 -3.15
N GLY A 91 11.69 -2.87 -3.76
CA GLY A 91 12.96 -3.01 -3.04
C GLY A 91 13.37 -1.75 -2.27
N GLY A 92 12.81 -0.59 -2.60
CA GLY A 92 13.00 0.65 -1.84
C GLY A 92 12.15 0.76 -0.56
N LEU A 93 11.16 -0.12 -0.38
CA LEU A 93 10.22 -0.06 0.75
C LEU A 93 10.89 -0.18 2.13
N PRO A 94 11.86 -1.10 2.36
CA PRO A 94 12.54 -1.22 3.67
C PRO A 94 13.16 0.10 4.15
N GLY A 95 13.75 0.87 3.24
CA GLY A 95 14.37 2.17 3.58
C GLY A 95 13.36 3.22 4.08
N LEU A 96 12.08 3.13 3.70
CA LEU A 96 11.04 4.04 4.21
C LEU A 96 10.65 3.76 5.67
N VAL A 97 10.95 2.56 6.17
CA VAL A 97 10.60 2.10 7.53
C VAL A 97 11.83 1.85 8.40
N GLY A 98 13.03 2.25 7.95
CA GLY A 98 14.28 2.16 8.71
C GLY A 98 14.88 0.76 8.82
N LEU A 99 14.61 -0.11 7.83
CA LEU A 99 15.13 -1.48 7.72
C LEU A 99 16.25 -1.59 6.68
#